data_AF-A0AAP5Y0W1-F1
#
_entry.id   AF-A0AAP5Y0W1-F1
#
_cell.length_a   1.000
_cell.length_b   1.000
_cell.length_c   1.000
_cell.angle_alpha   90.00
_cell.angle_beta   90.00
_cell.angle_gamma   90.00
#
_symmetry.space_group_name_H-M   'P 1'
#
loop_
_entity.id
_entity.type
_entity.pdbx_description
1 polymer ?
#
loop_
_entity_poly.entity_id
_entity_poly.type
_entity_poly.pdbx_seq_one_letter_code
_entity_poly.pdbx_strand_id
1 'polypeptide(L)' 'MSAGTLTLTNNSAAVAGSGTVFTTEVATGDFIVVTVGGVPYTLPIKSVESGTALTLV' A
#
# COMPACT_ATOMS: atom_id res chain seq x y z
N MET A 1 6.30 -1.17 -11.62
CA MET A 1 5.79 -2.20 -10.69
C MET A 1 6.68 -2.13 -9.48
N SER A 2 6.14 -1.75 -8.32
CA SER A 2 6.94 -1.57 -7.10
C SER A 2 7.58 -2.91 -6.72
N ALA A 3 8.89 -2.90 -6.46
CA ALA A 3 9.59 -4.10 -6.00
C ALA A 3 9.32 -4.31 -4.50
N GLY A 4 9.35 -5.56 -4.04
CA GLY A 4 9.28 -5.88 -2.61
C GLY A 4 7.95 -6.44 -2.12
N THR A 5 7.73 -6.34 -0.81
CA THR A 5 6.57 -6.93 -0.11
C THR A 5 5.80 -5.89 0.68
N LEU A 6 4.47 -6.05 0.73
CA LEU A 6 3.58 -5.23 1.52
C LEU A 6 3.04 -6.02 2.71
N THR A 7 3.06 -5.41 3.89
CA THR A 7 2.42 -5.93 5.11
C THR A 7 1.20 -5.06 5.42
N LEU A 8 0.03 -5.68 5.43
CA LEU A 8 -1.24 -5.07 5.84
C LEU A 8 -1.70 -5.72 7.14
N THR A 9 -2.04 -4.90 8.12
CA THR A 9 -2.55 -5.36 9.42
C THR A 9 -4.06 -5.17 9.46
N ASN A 10 -4.80 -6.20 9.88
CA ASN A 10 -6.25 -6.10 10.04
C ASN A 10 -6.60 -4.93 10.97
N ASN A 11 -7.65 -4.18 10.61
CA ASN A 11 -8.11 -3.00 11.35
C ASN A 11 -7.05 -1.87 11.45
N SER A 12 -6.16 -1.77 10.47
CA SER A 12 -5.20 -0.67 10.33
C SER A 12 -5.21 -0.14 8.90
N ALA A 13 -5.15 1.18 8.75
CA ALA A 13 -4.97 1.85 7.47
C ALA A 13 -3.48 1.95 7.06
N ALA A 14 -2.55 1.64 7.98
CA ALA A 14 -1.13 1.72 7.72
C ALA A 14 -0.64 0.49 6.94
N VAL A 15 0.19 0.76 5.92
CA VAL A 15 0.88 -0.27 5.15
C VAL A 15 2.38 -0.11 5.34
N ALA A 16 3.05 -1.21 5.67
CA ALA A 16 4.50 -1.26 5.72
C ALA A 16 5.03 -1.97 4.47
N GLY A 17 6.00 -1.35 3.80
CA GLY A 17 6.73 -1.93 2.69
C GLY A 17 8.09 -2.46 3.12
N SER A 18 8.59 -3.48 2.44
CA SER A 18 9.99 -3.93 2.52
C SER A 18 10.54 -4.10 1.11
N GLY A 19 11.67 -3.44 0.83
CA GLY A 19 12.25 -3.39 -0.53
C GLY A 19 11.52 -2.44 -1.49
N THR A 20 10.60 -1.61 -0.99
CA THR A 20 9.81 -0.63 -1.76
C THR A 20 10.46 0.75 -1.77
N VAL A 21 10.05 1.60 -2.72
CA VAL A 21 10.42 3.03 -2.80
C VAL A 21 9.17 3.87 -3.15
N PHE A 22 8.17 3.86 -2.27
CA PHE A 22 6.85 4.44 -2.56
C PHE A 22 6.87 5.89 -3.02
N THR A 23 7.79 6.70 -2.50
CA THR A 23 7.96 8.12 -2.86
C THR A 23 8.18 8.37 -4.35
N THR A 24 8.61 7.36 -5.11
CA THR A 24 8.80 7.45 -6.57
C THR A 24 7.92 6.49 -7.34
N GLU A 25 7.29 5.53 -6.66
CA GLU A 25 6.57 4.42 -7.29
C GLU A 25 5.05 4.63 -7.32
N VAL A 26 4.52 5.44 -6.40
CA VAL A 26 3.10 5.70 -6.22
C VAL A 26 2.85 7.15 -5.80
N ALA A 27 1.63 7.62 -5.99
CA ALA A 27 1.16 8.91 -5.51
C ALA A 27 -0.15 8.76 -4.70
N THR A 28 -0.49 9.79 -3.93
CA THR A 28 -1.83 9.89 -3.33
C THR A 28 -2.90 9.83 -4.41
N GLY A 29 -3.94 9.04 -4.15
CA GLY A 29 -5.03 8.79 -5.11
C GLY A 29 -4.81 7.57 -6.01
N ASP A 30 -3.59 7.02 -6.08
CA ASP A 30 -3.37 5.71 -6.70
C ASP A 30 -4.04 4.60 -5.86
N PHE A 31 -4.11 3.40 -6.43
CA PHE A 31 -4.79 2.27 -5.82
C PHE A 31 -3.83 1.11 -5.54
N ILE A 32 -4.03 0.48 -4.38
CA ILE A 32 -3.51 -0.84 -4.07
C ILE A 32 -4.67 -1.84 -4.17
N VAL A 33 -4.49 -2.89 -4.98
CA VAL A 33 -5.45 -3.98 -5.06
C VAL A 33 -4.87 -5.19 -4.33
N VAL A 34 -5.51 -5.58 -3.23
CA VAL A 34 -5.12 -6.78 -2.46
C VAL A 34 -6.20 -7.85 -2.59
N THR A 35 -5.79 -9.10 -2.77
CA THR A 35 -6.75 -10.22 -2.82
C THR A 35 -6.67 -11.01 -1.52
N VAL A 36 -7.77 -11.10 -0.78
CA VAL A 36 -7.88 -11.85 0.47
C VAL A 36 -8.97 -12.90 0.31
N GLY A 37 -8.63 -14.18 0.50
CA GLY A 37 -9.59 -15.27 0.35
C GLY A 37 -10.23 -15.36 -1.05
N GLY A 38 -9.56 -14.86 -2.09
CA GLY A 38 -10.08 -14.81 -3.46
C GLY A 38 -10.92 -13.58 -3.80
N VAL A 39 -11.15 -12.66 -2.85
CA VAL A 39 -11.88 -11.41 -3.08
C VAL A 39 -10.89 -10.24 -3.23
N PRO A 40 -10.96 -9.47 -4.33
CA PRO A 40 -10.13 -8.27 -4.50
C PRO A 40 -10.70 -7.09 -3.72
N TYR A 41 -9.83 -6.38 -3.01
CA TYR A 41 -10.11 -5.13 -2.31
C TYR A 41 -9.27 -4.02 -2.94
N THR A 42 -9.94 -3.01 -3.47
CA THR A 42 -9.30 -1.83 -4.08
C THR A 42 -9.25 -0.71 -3.05
N LEU A 43 -8.06 -0.42 -2.55
CA LEU A 43 -7.83 0.53 -1.47
C LEU A 43 -7.07 1.74 -2.03
N PRO A 44 -7.64 2.95 -1.99
CA PRO A 44 -6.94 4.16 -2.41
C PRO A 44 -5.83 4.53 -1.42
N ILE A 45 -4.73 5.05 -1.96
CA ILE A 45 -3.65 5.64 -1.16
C ILE A 45 -4.09 7.02 -0.69
N LYS A 46 -4.19 7.19 0.62
CA LYS A 46 -4.47 8.47 1.28
C LYS A 46 -3.23 9.35 1.30
N SER A 47 -2.10 8.79 1.70
CA SER A 47 -0.84 9.50 1.83
C SER A 47 0.36 8.56 1.73
N VAL A 48 1.44 9.11 1.18
CA VAL A 48 2.76 8.48 1.18
C VAL A 48 3.54 9.05 2.35
N GLU A 49 3.83 8.22 3.36
CA GLU A 49 4.54 8.66 4.57
C GLU A 49 6.06 8.60 4.38
N SER A 50 6.55 7.56 3.70
CA SER A 50 7.96 7.38 3.37
C SER A 50 8.13 6.39 2.21
N GLY A 51 9.37 6.10 1.80
CA GLY A 51 9.66 5.07 0.79
C GLY A 51 9.16 3.67 1.17
N THR A 52 8.85 3.43 2.45
CA THR A 52 8.41 2.12 2.96
C THR A 52 7.14 2.20 3.82
N ALA A 53 6.40 3.32 3.79
CA ALA A 53 5.18 3.47 4.56
C ALA A 53 4.10 4.26 3.81
N LEU A 54 2.87 3.76 3.85
CA LEU A 54 1.67 4.39 3.29
C LEU A 54 0.52 4.40 4.31
N THR A 55 -0.42 5.30 4.09
CA THR A 55 -1.75 5.28 4.71
C THR A 55 -2.83 5.10 3.63
N LEU A 56 -3.77 4.18 3.85
CA LEU A 56 -4.91 3.89 2.96
C LEU A 56 -6.23 4.43 3.53
N VAL A 57 -7.35 4.27 2.80
CA VAL A 57 -8.73 4.53 3.26
C VAL A 57 -9.64 3.32 3.13
#